data_AF-A0A944ZSS9-F1
#
_entry.id   AF-A0A944ZSS9-F1
#
_cell.length_a   1.000
_cell.length_b   1.000
_cell.length_c   1.000
_cell.angle_alpha   90.00
_cell.angle_beta   90.00
_cell.angle_gamma   90.00
#
_symmetry.space_group_name_H-M   'P 1'
#
loop_
_entity.id
_entity.type
_entity.pdbx_description
1 polymer ?
#
loop_
_entity_poly.entity_id
_entity_poly.type
_entity_poly.pdbx_seq_one_letter_code
_entity_poly.pdbx_strand_id
1 'polypeptide(L)' 'RPYSFYIFDEIDAALDKHNSELLAALIKKYMVSGQYLIITHNDTLISEATNLYGVSMQENISKIISLKV' A
#
# COMPACT_ATOMS: atom_id res chain seq x y z
N ARG A 1 -8.75 -12.09 -16.70
CA ARG A 1 -8.00 -13.03 -15.84
C ARG A 1 -7.23 -12.18 -14.83
N PRO A 2 -7.38 -12.40 -13.50
CA PRO A 2 -6.56 -11.68 -12.53
C PRO A 2 -5.08 -12.06 -12.72
N TYR A 3 -4.18 -11.10 -12.48
CA TYR A 3 -2.73 -11.33 -12.52
C TYR A 3 -2.26 -11.79 -11.14
N SER A 4 -1.15 -12.53 -11.10
CA SER A 4 -0.58 -13.02 -9.84
C SER A 4 -0.06 -11.89 -8.94
N PHE A 5 0.31 -10.74 -9.51
CA PHE A 5 0.83 -9.58 -8.79
C PHE A 5 0.37 -8.26 -9.42
N TYR A 6 0.22 -7.24 -8.58
CA TYR A 6 -0.12 -5.86 -8.91
C TYR A 6 0.80 -4.92 -8.14
N ILE A 7 1.29 -3.88 -8.80
CA ILE A 7 2.13 -2.83 -8.19
C ILE A 7 1.45 -1.49 -8.43
N PHE A 8 1.15 -0.76 -7.37
CA PHE A 8 0.55 0.57 -7.40
C PHE A 8 1.47 1.56 -6.70
N ASP A 9 1.71 2.70 -7.34
CA ASP A 9 2.57 3.75 -6.84
C ASP A 9 1.77 5.06 -6.78
N GLU A 10 1.59 5.60 -5.57
CA GLU A 10 0.89 6.85 -5.25
C GLU A 10 -0.45 7.07 -5.98
N ILE A 11 -1.21 5.99 -6.22
CA ILE A 11 -2.49 6.02 -6.95
C ILE A 11 -3.59 6.81 -6.23
N ASP A 12 -3.35 7.17 -4.98
CA ASP A 12 -4.29 7.79 -4.05
C ASP A 12 -3.93 9.24 -3.70
N ALA A 13 -2.90 9.81 -4.35
CA ALA A 13 -2.41 11.17 -4.07
C ALA A 13 -3.47 12.29 -4.21
N ALA A 14 -4.51 12.06 -5.03
CA ALA A 14 -5.60 13.02 -5.26
C ALA A 14 -6.91 12.66 -4.53
N LEU A 15 -6.91 11.60 -3.71
CA LEU A 15 -8.12 11.15 -3.03
C LEU A 15 -8.29 11.87 -1.69
N ASP A 16 -9.53 12.23 -1.38
CA ASP A 16 -9.90 12.58 -0.01
C ASP A 16 -9.95 11.33 0.89
N LYS A 17 -10.17 11.55 2.19
CA LYS A 17 -10.24 10.47 3.18
C LYS A 17 -11.32 9.43 2.83
N HIS A 18 -12.51 9.87 2.44
CA HIS A 18 -13.62 8.95 2.14
C HIS A 18 -13.30 8.05 0.95
N ASN A 19 -12.73 8.61 -0.13
CA ASN A 19 -12.34 7.85 -1.29
C ASN A 19 -11.15 6.93 -1.01
N SER A 20 -10.26 7.30 -0.08
CA SER A 20 -9.16 6.47 0.39
C SER A 20 -9.67 5.23 1.14
N GLU A 21 -10.70 5.38 1.98
CA GLU A 21 -11.38 4.25 2.66
C GLU A 21 -12.02 3.30 1.65
N LEU A 22 -12.70 3.84 0.63
CA LEU A 22 -13.28 3.04 -0.45
C LEU A 22 -12.22 2.27 -1.25
N LEU A 23 -11.10 2.93 -1.58
CA LEU A 23 -9.98 2.30 -2.27
C LEU A 23 -9.37 1.17 -1.43
N ALA A 24 -9.12 1.40 -0.15
CA ALA A 24 -8.60 0.39 0.77
C ALA A 24 -9.53 -0.84 0.85
N ALA A 25 -10.84 -0.62 0.95
CA ALA A 25 -11.83 -1.70 0.96
C ALA A 25 -11.84 -2.51 -0.35
N LEU A 26 -11.69 -1.84 -1.51
CA LEU A 26 -11.59 -2.50 -2.80
C LEU A 26 -10.33 -3.37 -2.88
N ILE A 27 -9.17 -2.83 -2.51
CA ILE A 27 -7.89 -3.56 -2.52
C ILE A 27 -8.00 -4.80 -1.63
N LYS A 28 -8.51 -4.65 -0.40
CA LYS A 28 -8.73 -5.75 0.55
C LYS A 28 -9.65 -6.83 0.00
N LYS A 29 -10.67 -6.46 -0.79
CA LYS A 29 -11.57 -7.40 -1.46
C LYS A 29 -10.88 -8.18 -2.58
N TYR A 30 -9.97 -7.57 -3.33
CA TYR A 30 -9.36 -8.20 -4.51
C TYR A 30 -8.03 -8.93 -4.22
N MET A 31 -7.36 -8.63 -3.09
CA MET A 31 -6.10 -9.28 -2.70
C MET A 31 -6.20 -10.80 -2.47
N VAL A 32 -7.40 -11.35 -2.31
CA VAL A 32 -7.60 -12.82 -2.26
C VAL A 32 -7.25 -13.52 -3.57
N SER A 33 -7.17 -12.78 -4.68
CA SER A 33 -6.96 -13.34 -6.03
C SER A 33 -5.60 -12.99 -6.65
N GLY A 34 -4.75 -12.25 -5.94
CA GLY A 34 -3.42 -11.84 -6.40
C GLY A 34 -2.69 -11.04 -5.33
N GLN A 35 -1.36 -10.93 -5.45
CA GLN A 35 -0.55 -10.14 -4.52
C GLN A 35 -0.56 -8.65 -4.89
N TYR A 36 -0.70 -7.78 -3.90
CA TYR A 36 -0.70 -6.32 -4.11
C TYR A 36 0.48 -5.71 -3.37
N LEU A 37 1.31 -4.96 -4.11
CA LEU A 37 2.36 -4.10 -3.58
C LEU A 37 1.95 -2.66 -3.80
N ILE A 38 1.80 -1.90 -2.73
CA ILE A 38 1.29 -0.53 -2.78
C ILE A 38 2.33 0.38 -2.13
N ILE A 39 2.72 1.41 -2.87
CA ILE A 39 3.60 2.47 -2.42
C ILE A 39 2.71 3.70 -2.22
N THR A 40 2.59 4.15 -0.98
CA THR A 40 1.72 5.29 -0.62
C THR A 40 2.18 5.91 0.70
N HIS A 41 1.83 7.18 0.88
CA HIS A 41 1.96 7.92 2.14
C HIS A 41 0.62 8.07 2.88
N ASN A 42 -0.45 7.42 2.43
CA ASN A 42 -1.79 7.58 3.00
C ASN A 42 -2.05 6.63 4.17
N ASP A 43 -2.25 7.21 5.34
CA ASP A 43 -2.50 6.50 6.59
C ASP A 43 -3.67 5.52 6.51
N THR A 44 -4.72 5.84 5.74
CA THR A 44 -5.89 4.96 5.58
C THR A 44 -5.51 3.65 4.91
N LEU A 45 -4.77 3.72 3.80
CA LEU A 45 -4.31 2.53 3.08
C LEU A 45 -3.26 1.77 3.89
N ILE A 46 -2.33 2.49 4.53
CA ILE A 46 -1.29 1.92 5.39
C ILE A 46 -1.92 1.13 6.55
N SER A 47 -2.98 1.65 7.17
CA SER A 47 -3.65 1.00 8.31
C SER A 47 -4.35 -0.31 7.98
N GLU A 48 -4.71 -0.53 6.71
CA GLU A 48 -5.38 -1.75 6.23
C GLU A 48 -4.40 -2.78 5.66
N ALA A 49 -3.09 -2.50 5.66
CA ALA A 49 -2.07 -3.37 5.09
C ALA A 49 -1.75 -4.56 6.00
N THR A 50 -1.53 -5.74 5.41
CA THR A 50 -1.13 -6.96 6.13
C THR A 50 0.35 -6.95 6.55
N ASN A 51 1.20 -6.34 5.73
CA ASN A 51 2.62 -6.16 6.01
C ASN A 51 3.01 -4.75 5.59
N LEU A 52 3.78 -4.07 6.42
CA LEU A 52 4.26 -2.72 6.18
C LEU A 52 5.77 -2.72 5.99
N TYR A 53 6.23 -2.08 4.93
CA TYR A 53 7.65 -1.83 4.69
C TYR A 53 7.90 -0.33 4.73
N GLY A 54 8.61 0.13 5.75
CA GLY A 54 9.03 1.53 5.87
C GLY A 54 10.36 1.73 5.16
N VAL A 55 10.41 2.71 4.25
CA VAL A 55 11.66 3.12 3.59
C VAL A 55 12.08 4.48 4.14
N SER A 56 13.31 4.57 4.63
CA SER A 56 13.90 5.82 5.12
C SER A 56 15.28 6.03 4.49
N MET A 57 15.72 7.28 4.38
CA MET A 57 17.05 7.61 3.86
C MET A 57 17.98 7.96 5.02
N GLN A 58 19.14 7.32 5.10
CA GLN A 58 20.20 7.66 6.04
C GLN A 58 21.54 7.69 5.31
N GLU A 59 22.31 8.77 5.43
CA GLU A 59 23.62 8.93 4.77
C GLU A 59 23.56 8.69 3.24
N ASN A 60 22.51 9.17 2.58
CA ASN A 60 22.23 8.96 1.15
C ASN A 60 22.04 7.48 0.73
N ILE A 61 21.78 6.59 1.70
CA ILE A 61 21.49 5.18 1.47
C ILE A 61 20.09 4.87 2.00
N SER A 62 19.25 4.24 1.15
CA SER A 62 17.93 3.77 1.56
C SER A 62 18.05 2.61 2.55
N LYS A 63 17.35 2.73 3.68
CA LYS A 63 17.18 1.68 4.68
C LYS A 63 15.72 1.25 4.74
N ILE A 64 15.51 -0.06 4.81
CA ILE A 64 14.19 -0.68 4.84
C ILE A 64 13.97 -1.27 6.23
N ILE A 65 12.81 -0.97 6.81
CA ILE A 65 12.29 -1.63 8.00
C ILE A 65 11.01 -2.40 7.62
N SER A 66 10.77 -3.53 8.26
CA SER A 66 9.56 -4.33 8.05
C SER A 66 8.80 -4.47 9.34
N LEU A 67 7.49 -4.25 9.28
CA LEU A 67 6.55 -4.40 10.37
C LEU A 67 5.43 -5.32 9.89
N LYS A 68 5.07 -6.30 10.72
CA LYS A 68 3.86 -7.10 10.51
C LYS A 68 2.75 -6.45 11.33
N VAL A 69 1.67 -6.06 10.66
CA VAL A 69 0.54 -5.32 11.25
C VAL A 69 -0.64 -6.25 11.43
#